data_AF-A0AAX7T2R8-F1
#
_entry.id   AF-A0AAX7T2R8-F1
#
_cell.length_a   1.000
_cell.length_b   1.000
_cell.length_c   1.000
_cell.angle_alpha   90.00
_cell.angle_beta   90.00
_cell.angle_gamma   90.00
#
_symmetry.space_group_name_H-M   'P 1'
#
loop_
_entity.id
_entity.type
_entity.pdbx_description
1 polymer ?
#
loop_
_entity_poly.entity_id
_entity_poly.type
_entity_poly.pdbx_seq_one_letter_code
_entity_poly.pdbx_strand_id
1 'polypeptide(L)'
;MRVYIIVAAVFWCGYVDSRKVRGISSSYKRFYRERKSFLCIDGSRMIPFEQVNDDYCDCEDGSDEPGTSACPHGRFYCTNLGFRPHYIPSSRVNDGICGQRERAYVEGQMRTLDEGLRLKQQLIEEGVLLWREKQAQLRELQQVAEDLQVKLEEHRRKKHEADRLKEQTLKALEAGNGGLIRHQNSSVTSIFHLLDTNKDGSLTVDEIKAKVVLVHDEQRVLSEGEALALLDRGHRMDLSKFQSTLWDVLTRGDTVKIKDTQGAPGSLSSEDPHLKAADRAAEWEATNLKKVEEAYETVNMEISDLQKKLAIDYGTDWEFLFLNGQCYKLKVYEYTYTLCPFNQVTQKSTAGVEVSLGMWGMWTGKPKNHYSQMVYENGEPCWQGGSRSTTVTLTCGTETALRSVKEPSKCQYIMDFQTPVACQPVLKQQGIHSEL
;
A
#
# COMPACT_ATOMS: atom_id res chain seq x y z
N MET A 1 46.01 45.51 -42.99
CA MET A 1 45.76 44.85 -41.70
C MET A 1 46.80 43.75 -41.52
N ARG A 2 47.67 43.83 -40.51
CA ARG A 2 48.75 42.87 -40.26
C ARG A 2 48.22 41.74 -39.38
N VAL A 3 48.31 40.50 -39.88
CA VAL A 3 47.96 39.29 -39.14
C VAL A 3 49.18 38.89 -38.30
N TYR A 4 49.04 38.87 -36.98
CA TYR A 4 50.04 38.33 -36.07
C TYR A 4 49.69 36.88 -35.76
N ILE A 5 50.56 35.95 -36.19
CA ILE A 5 50.49 34.53 -35.80
C ILE A 5 51.25 34.40 -34.48
N ILE A 6 50.52 34.14 -33.39
CA ILE A 6 51.12 33.82 -32.09
C ILE A 6 51.35 32.31 -32.06
N VAL A 7 52.62 31.89 -32.16
CA VAL A 7 53.04 30.50 -31.92
C VAL A 7 53.17 30.32 -30.41
N ALA A 8 52.18 29.68 -29.78
CA ALA A 8 52.28 29.26 -28.39
C ALA A 8 53.13 27.97 -28.32
N ALA A 9 54.38 28.11 -27.89
CA ALA A 9 55.22 26.97 -27.55
C ALA A 9 54.70 26.35 -26.24
N VAL A 10 53.96 25.25 -26.35
CA VAL A 10 53.57 24.42 -25.20
C VAL A 10 54.82 23.68 -24.74
N PHE A 11 55.52 24.25 -23.77
CA PHE A 11 56.50 23.52 -22.98
C PHE A 11 55.75 22.50 -22.12
N TRP A 12 55.68 21.27 -22.63
CA TRP A 12 55.29 20.11 -21.85
C TRP A 12 56.43 19.83 -20.87
N CYS A 13 56.39 20.47 -19.70
CA CYS A 13 57.23 20.06 -18.58
C CYS A 13 56.60 18.76 -18.05
N GLY A 14 57.01 17.62 -18.61
CA GLY A 14 56.74 16.33 -18.02
C GLY A 14 57.41 16.31 -16.66
N TYR A 15 56.62 16.39 -15.59
CA TYR A 15 57.09 16.02 -14.26
C TYR A 15 57.39 14.51 -14.34
N VAL A 16 58.67 14.16 -14.47
CA VAL A 16 59.11 12.78 -14.30
C VAL A 16 58.89 12.47 -12.82
N ASP A 17 57.91 11.61 -12.55
CA ASP A 17 57.66 11.07 -11.22
C ASP A 17 58.97 10.42 -10.73
N SER A 18 59.47 10.84 -9.56
CA SER A 18 60.67 10.24 -8.95
C SER A 18 60.46 8.73 -8.90
N ARG A 19 61.41 7.92 -9.36
CA ARG A 19 61.25 6.46 -9.38
C ARG A 19 61.17 5.99 -7.94
N LYS A 20 59.96 5.70 -7.49
CA LYS A 20 59.70 5.19 -6.15
C LYS A 20 60.40 3.83 -6.02
N VAL A 21 61.44 3.78 -5.18
CA VAL A 21 62.16 2.55 -4.86
C VAL A 21 61.19 1.49 -4.34
N ARG A 22 61.20 0.31 -4.96
CA ARG A 22 60.30 -0.82 -4.67
C ARG A 22 60.80 -1.63 -3.48
N GLY A 23 59.88 -2.39 -2.87
CA GLY A 23 60.21 -3.36 -1.83
C GLY A 23 60.72 -2.77 -0.51
N ILE A 24 60.50 -1.47 -0.26
CA ILE A 24 60.85 -0.82 1.00
C ILE A 24 59.62 -0.32 1.78
N SER A 25 59.73 -0.34 3.10
CA SER A 25 58.71 0.22 3.99
C SER A 25 58.77 1.75 4.03
N SER A 26 57.66 2.39 4.44
CA SER A 26 57.57 3.85 4.56
C SER A 26 58.64 4.44 5.48
N SER A 27 59.05 3.71 6.53
CA SER A 27 60.11 4.12 7.47
C SER A 27 61.52 4.03 6.87
N TYR A 28 61.71 3.22 5.81
CA TYR A 28 63.00 3.04 5.12
C TYR A 28 63.19 4.02 3.96
N LYS A 29 62.12 4.64 3.44
CA LYS A 29 62.17 5.61 2.32
C LYS A 29 63.23 6.72 2.47
N ARG A 30 63.56 7.12 3.71
CA ARG A 30 64.58 8.15 3.97
C ARG A 30 66.00 7.74 3.58
N PHE A 31 66.31 6.44 3.57
CA PHE A 31 67.62 5.91 3.21
C PHE A 31 67.79 5.80 1.68
N TYR A 32 66.69 5.69 0.94
CA TYR A 32 66.66 5.48 -0.51
C TYR A 32 66.28 6.76 -1.28
N ARG A 33 66.77 7.92 -0.84
CA ARG A 33 66.55 9.17 -1.58
C ARG A 33 67.44 9.19 -2.82
N GLU A 34 66.84 9.40 -3.98
CA GLU A 34 67.56 9.56 -5.25
C GLU A 34 68.68 10.60 -5.11
N ARG A 35 69.92 10.13 -5.15
CA ARG A 35 71.18 10.89 -5.07
C ARG A 35 72.15 10.31 -6.10
N LYS A 36 73.37 10.87 -6.18
CA LYS A 36 74.42 10.31 -7.06
C LYS A 36 75.01 8.99 -6.55
N SER A 37 74.90 8.72 -5.25
CA SER A 37 75.41 7.51 -4.61
C SER A 37 74.50 7.03 -3.49
N PHE A 38 74.54 5.73 -3.25
CA PHE A 38 73.87 5.01 -2.18
C PHE A 38 74.94 4.36 -1.29
N LEU A 39 74.80 4.52 0.04
CA LEU A 39 75.62 3.81 1.01
C LEU A 39 74.79 2.61 1.48
N CYS A 40 75.34 1.40 1.36
CA CYS A 40 74.71 0.19 1.89
C CYS A 40 74.31 0.44 3.36
N ILE A 41 73.17 -0.08 3.80
CA ILE A 41 72.60 0.26 5.11
C ILE A 41 73.50 -0.20 6.26
N ASP A 42 74.24 -1.30 6.07
CA ASP A 42 75.30 -1.80 6.95
C ASP A 42 76.60 -0.96 6.94
N GLY A 43 76.74 -0.02 6.01
CA GLY A 43 77.94 0.81 5.83
C GLY A 43 79.10 0.11 5.12
N SER A 44 78.88 -1.08 4.54
CA SER A 44 79.93 -1.90 3.92
C SER A 44 80.55 -1.26 2.67
N ARG A 45 79.73 -0.64 1.81
CA ARG A 45 80.14 -0.10 0.51
C ARG A 45 79.30 1.09 0.08
N MET A 46 79.90 2.00 -0.71
CA MET A 46 79.18 3.06 -1.41
C MET A 46 79.13 2.74 -2.91
N ILE A 47 77.92 2.74 -3.47
CA ILE A 47 77.62 2.41 -4.86
C ILE A 47 76.90 3.57 -5.58
N PRO A 48 76.94 3.67 -6.92
CA PRO A 48 76.02 4.53 -7.67
C PRO A 48 74.56 4.23 -7.34
N PHE A 49 73.70 5.26 -7.24
CA PHE A 49 72.28 5.03 -6.90
C PHE A 49 71.53 4.27 -8.01
N GLU A 50 72.04 4.32 -9.24
CA GLU A 50 71.54 3.58 -10.38
C GLU A 50 71.66 2.05 -10.21
N GLN A 51 72.52 1.59 -9.28
CA GLN A 51 72.66 0.17 -8.91
C GLN A 51 71.63 -0.28 -7.87
N VAL A 52 70.74 0.61 -7.41
CA VAL A 52 69.65 0.19 -6.52
C VAL A 52 68.53 -0.44 -7.34
N ASN A 53 68.20 -1.70 -7.07
CA ASN A 53 67.26 -2.53 -7.84
C ASN A 53 67.68 -2.74 -9.31
N ASP A 54 68.97 -2.95 -9.56
CA ASP A 54 69.50 -3.25 -10.89
C ASP A 54 69.64 -4.75 -11.20
N ASP A 55 69.15 -5.60 -10.28
CA ASP A 55 69.18 -7.07 -10.35
C ASP A 55 70.60 -7.65 -10.16
N TYR A 56 71.49 -6.91 -9.53
CA TYR A 56 72.81 -7.36 -9.11
C TYR A 56 73.08 -7.04 -7.63
N CYS A 57 73.67 -8.00 -6.90
CA CYS A 57 73.91 -7.84 -5.46
C CYS A 57 75.31 -7.27 -5.17
N ASP A 58 75.40 -5.95 -5.00
CA ASP A 58 76.57 -5.15 -4.65
C ASP A 58 76.80 -4.99 -3.14
N CYS A 59 75.74 -4.97 -2.32
CA CYS A 59 75.82 -4.83 -0.86
C CYS A 59 75.78 -6.20 -0.14
N GLU A 60 76.61 -6.38 0.90
CA GLU A 60 76.62 -7.63 1.69
C GLU A 60 75.31 -7.85 2.47
N ASP A 61 74.67 -6.76 2.92
CA ASP A 61 73.35 -6.78 3.57
C ASP A 61 72.17 -6.86 2.60
N GLY A 62 72.43 -6.76 1.29
CA GLY A 62 71.43 -6.75 0.23
C GLY A 62 70.50 -5.54 0.22
N SER A 63 70.93 -4.43 0.83
CA SER A 63 70.14 -3.19 0.89
C SER A 63 70.06 -2.42 -0.43
N ASP A 64 70.88 -2.77 -1.40
CA ASP A 64 70.82 -2.31 -2.79
C ASP A 64 69.70 -2.96 -3.60
N GLU A 65 69.27 -4.17 -3.24
CA GLU A 65 68.26 -4.94 -3.98
C GLU A 65 66.96 -5.20 -3.19
N PRO A 66 66.32 -4.17 -2.58
CA PRO A 66 65.08 -4.37 -1.83
C PRO A 66 63.89 -4.78 -2.70
N GLY A 67 63.99 -4.56 -4.01
CA GLY A 67 62.94 -4.68 -5.02
C GLY A 67 63.14 -5.82 -6.02
N THR A 68 64.21 -6.61 -5.92
CA THR A 68 64.52 -7.73 -6.81
C THR A 68 64.88 -9.00 -6.03
N SER A 69 65.18 -10.09 -6.75
CA SER A 69 65.62 -11.36 -6.19
C SER A 69 67.14 -11.53 -6.12
N ALA A 70 67.93 -10.52 -6.50
CA ALA A 70 69.36 -10.66 -6.74
C ALA A 70 70.19 -11.00 -5.47
N CYS A 71 69.80 -10.49 -4.30
CA CYS A 71 70.50 -10.78 -3.06
C CYS A 71 69.94 -12.01 -2.31
N PRO A 72 70.75 -13.05 -1.99
CA PRO A 72 70.27 -14.30 -1.38
C PRO A 72 69.58 -14.16 -0.01
N HIS A 73 70.01 -13.18 0.80
CA HIS A 73 69.44 -12.87 2.10
C HIS A 73 68.56 -11.60 2.09
N GLY A 74 68.29 -11.06 0.90
CA GLY A 74 67.46 -9.88 0.70
C GLY A 74 66.02 -10.11 1.17
N ARG A 75 65.36 -9.01 1.53
CA ARG A 75 63.96 -9.02 1.96
C ARG A 75 63.18 -7.95 1.23
N PHE A 76 62.06 -8.35 0.65
CA PHE A 76 61.15 -7.43 -0.03
C PHE A 76 59.99 -7.06 0.89
N TYR A 77 59.70 -5.77 0.99
CA TYR A 77 58.57 -5.26 1.77
C TYR A 77 57.29 -5.20 0.94
N CYS A 78 56.33 -6.05 1.30
CA CYS A 78 54.98 -6.01 0.76
C CYS A 78 54.13 -4.99 1.51
N THR A 79 53.68 -3.96 0.79
CA THR A 79 52.82 -2.91 1.35
C THR A 79 51.38 -3.40 1.58
N ASN A 80 50.88 -4.31 0.72
CA ASN A 80 49.54 -4.90 0.77
C ASN A 80 48.44 -3.89 1.18
N LEU A 81 48.07 -2.98 0.29
CA LEU A 81 47.15 -1.88 0.60
C LEU A 81 45.82 -2.39 1.20
N GLY A 82 45.44 -1.86 2.37
CA GLY A 82 44.24 -2.31 3.09
C GLY A 82 44.40 -3.64 3.86
N PHE A 83 45.54 -4.31 3.76
CA PHE A 83 45.88 -5.54 4.49
C PHE A 83 47.17 -5.37 5.30
N ARG A 84 47.52 -6.38 6.12
CA ARG A 84 48.73 -6.31 6.95
C ARG A 84 49.99 -6.35 6.06
N PRO A 85 50.87 -5.34 6.11
CA PRO A 85 52.15 -5.39 5.41
C PRO A 85 53.08 -6.40 6.08
N HIS A 86 53.97 -6.99 5.30
CA HIS A 86 54.98 -7.93 5.81
C HIS A 86 56.18 -8.01 4.86
N TYR A 87 57.26 -8.62 5.33
CA TYR A 87 58.43 -8.89 4.50
C TYR A 87 58.37 -10.32 3.96
N ILE A 88 58.76 -10.48 2.69
CA ILE A 88 59.00 -11.78 2.06
C ILE A 88 60.48 -11.92 1.70
N PRO A 89 61.02 -13.15 1.58
CA PRO A 89 62.37 -13.36 1.04
C PRO A 89 62.50 -12.83 -0.40
N SER A 90 63.68 -12.35 -0.78
CA SER A 90 63.98 -11.88 -2.15
C SER A 90 63.67 -12.93 -3.23
N SER A 91 63.88 -14.21 -2.94
CA SER A 91 63.49 -15.35 -3.81
C SER A 91 62.00 -15.42 -4.18
N ARG A 92 61.15 -14.62 -3.51
CA ARG A 92 59.71 -14.56 -3.68
C ARG A 92 59.24 -13.22 -4.24
N VAL A 93 60.15 -12.35 -4.68
CA VAL A 93 59.75 -11.12 -5.38
C VAL A 93 59.12 -11.49 -6.73
N ASN A 94 58.04 -10.80 -7.12
CA ASN A 94 57.30 -11.03 -8.36
C ASN A 94 56.65 -12.42 -8.53
N ASP A 95 56.48 -13.19 -7.45
CA ASP A 95 55.86 -14.52 -7.50
C ASP A 95 54.34 -14.52 -7.21
N GLY A 96 53.74 -13.34 -7.05
CA GLY A 96 52.34 -13.22 -6.72
C GLY A 96 52.01 -13.58 -5.26
N ILE A 97 52.96 -13.54 -4.32
CA ILE A 97 52.62 -13.58 -2.88
C ILE A 97 52.17 -12.21 -2.38
N CYS A 98 52.74 -11.15 -2.94
CA CYS A 98 52.34 -9.79 -2.61
C CYS A 98 50.90 -9.54 -3.09
N GLY A 99 50.06 -8.96 -2.23
CA GLY A 99 48.66 -8.74 -2.56
C GLY A 99 47.84 -10.01 -2.87
N GLN A 100 48.31 -11.23 -2.55
CA GLN A 100 47.53 -12.45 -2.79
C GLN A 100 46.16 -12.40 -2.08
N ARG A 101 46.13 -11.93 -0.83
CA ARG A 101 44.88 -11.74 -0.07
C ARG A 101 43.98 -10.66 -0.67
N GLU A 102 44.58 -9.60 -1.20
CA GLU A 102 43.88 -8.51 -1.87
C GLU A 102 43.23 -9.01 -3.17
N ARG A 103 43.98 -9.74 -4.01
CA ARG A 103 43.46 -10.41 -5.20
C ARG A 103 42.33 -11.38 -4.87
N ALA A 104 42.54 -12.26 -3.89
CA ALA A 104 41.51 -13.20 -3.45
C ALA A 104 40.23 -12.49 -2.94
N TYR A 105 40.38 -11.36 -2.25
CA TYR A 105 39.25 -10.54 -1.80
C TYR A 105 38.50 -9.90 -2.97
N VAL A 106 39.21 -9.27 -3.90
CA VAL A 106 38.62 -8.65 -5.11
C VAL A 106 37.98 -9.71 -6.00
N GLU A 107 38.62 -10.86 -6.22
CA GLU A 107 38.05 -11.99 -6.94
C GLU A 107 36.77 -12.50 -6.26
N GLY A 108 36.76 -12.58 -4.93
CA GLY A 108 35.56 -12.93 -4.16
C GLY A 108 34.40 -11.95 -4.40
N GLN A 109 34.68 -10.64 -4.33
CA GLN A 109 33.68 -9.61 -4.61
C GLN A 109 33.17 -9.67 -6.07
N MET A 110 34.07 -9.88 -7.03
CA MET A 110 33.70 -10.01 -8.45
C MET A 110 32.84 -11.24 -8.69
N ARG A 111 33.15 -12.39 -8.06
CA ARG A 111 32.29 -13.59 -8.14
C ARG A 111 30.89 -13.33 -7.60
N THR A 112 30.77 -12.68 -6.44
CA THR A 112 29.45 -12.34 -5.87
C THR A 112 28.68 -11.35 -6.76
N LEU A 113 29.39 -10.43 -7.41
CA LEU A 113 28.80 -9.49 -8.36
C LEU A 113 28.31 -10.20 -9.62
N ASP A 114 29.13 -11.05 -10.22
CA ASP A 114 28.80 -11.81 -11.43
C ASP A 114 27.59 -12.72 -11.19
N GLU A 115 27.55 -13.40 -10.03
CA GLU A 115 26.41 -14.21 -9.64
C GLU A 115 25.15 -13.35 -9.40
N GLY A 116 25.29 -12.21 -8.71
CA GLY A 116 24.19 -11.27 -8.50
C GLY A 116 23.65 -10.70 -9.81
N LEU A 117 24.50 -10.38 -10.78
CA LEU A 117 24.11 -9.93 -12.13
C LEU A 117 23.40 -11.04 -12.92
N ARG A 118 23.86 -12.29 -12.80
CA ARG A 118 23.19 -13.44 -13.41
C ARG A 118 21.78 -13.63 -12.84
N LEU A 119 21.64 -13.57 -11.51
CA LEU A 119 20.35 -13.67 -10.83
C LEU A 119 19.44 -12.49 -11.20
N LYS A 120 19.99 -11.27 -11.30
CA LYS A 120 19.25 -10.09 -11.77
C LYS A 120 18.63 -10.34 -13.14
N GLN A 121 19.38 -10.91 -14.09
CA GLN A 121 18.88 -11.20 -15.43
C GLN A 121 17.68 -12.17 -15.39
N GLN A 122 17.76 -13.22 -14.56
CA GLN A 122 16.67 -14.18 -14.38
C GLN A 122 15.41 -13.51 -13.80
N LEU A 123 15.59 -12.66 -12.77
CA LEU A 123 14.49 -11.94 -12.14
C LEU A 123 13.83 -10.92 -13.07
N ILE A 124 14.59 -10.29 -13.97
CA ILE A 124 14.05 -9.41 -15.02
C ILE A 124 13.14 -10.21 -15.96
N GLU A 125 13.60 -11.38 -16.42
CA GLU A 125 12.81 -12.24 -17.32
C GLU A 125 11.51 -12.69 -16.66
N GLU A 126 11.56 -13.12 -15.40
CA GLU A 126 10.37 -13.47 -14.61
C GLU A 126 9.45 -12.25 -14.38
N GLY A 127 10.03 -11.10 -14.07
CA GLY A 127 9.30 -9.84 -13.89
C GLY A 127 8.53 -9.43 -15.15
N VAL A 128 9.16 -9.49 -16.32
CA VAL A 128 8.50 -9.17 -17.60
C VAL A 128 7.32 -10.10 -17.88
N LEU A 129 7.43 -11.39 -17.56
CA LEU A 129 6.33 -12.34 -17.70
C LEU A 129 5.16 -11.99 -16.76
N LEU A 130 5.47 -11.74 -15.48
CA LEU A 130 4.47 -11.34 -14.48
C LEU A 130 3.75 -10.04 -14.89
N TRP A 131 4.50 -9.05 -15.41
CA TRP A 131 3.92 -7.80 -15.89
C TRP A 131 2.94 -8.02 -17.05
N ARG A 132 3.31 -8.87 -18.03
CA ARG A 132 2.43 -9.22 -19.15
C ARG A 132 1.16 -9.92 -18.68
N GLU A 133 1.27 -10.82 -17.70
CA GLU A 133 0.13 -11.48 -17.08
C GLU A 133 -0.81 -10.45 -16.41
N LYS A 134 -0.26 -9.53 -15.61
CA LYS A 134 -1.06 -8.48 -14.97
C LYS A 134 -1.71 -7.52 -15.97
N GLN A 135 -1.03 -7.20 -17.07
CA GLN A 135 -1.65 -6.44 -18.16
C GLN A 135 -2.75 -7.20 -18.89
N ALA A 136 -2.64 -8.52 -19.04
CA ALA A 136 -3.71 -9.34 -19.59
C ALA A 136 -4.92 -9.37 -18.64
N GLN A 137 -4.67 -9.58 -17.34
CA GLN A 137 -5.68 -9.54 -16.29
C GLN A 137 -6.41 -8.18 -16.25
N LEU A 138 -5.68 -7.06 -16.40
CA LEU A 138 -6.31 -5.74 -16.48
C LEU A 138 -7.28 -5.63 -17.65
N ARG A 139 -6.88 -6.10 -18.83
CA ARG A 139 -7.72 -6.06 -20.04
C ARG A 139 -8.96 -6.92 -19.91
N GLU A 140 -8.83 -8.09 -19.30
CA GLU A 140 -9.97 -8.97 -19.03
C GLU A 140 -10.97 -8.31 -18.06
N LEU A 141 -10.48 -7.74 -16.95
CA LEU A 141 -11.34 -7.02 -16.01
C LEU A 141 -12.02 -5.82 -16.67
N GLN A 142 -11.32 -5.09 -17.54
CA GLN A 142 -11.91 -3.99 -18.31
C GLN A 142 -13.05 -4.46 -19.22
N GLN A 143 -12.88 -5.59 -19.92
CA GLN A 143 -13.96 -6.18 -20.72
C GLN A 143 -15.15 -6.62 -19.87
N VAL A 144 -14.89 -7.20 -18.68
CA VAL A 144 -15.95 -7.57 -17.73
C VAL A 144 -16.68 -6.34 -17.21
N ALA A 145 -15.98 -5.24 -16.94
CA ALA A 145 -16.58 -3.98 -16.53
C ALA A 145 -17.49 -3.40 -17.62
N GLU A 146 -17.08 -3.46 -18.89
CA GLU A 146 -17.89 -3.02 -20.03
C GLU A 146 -19.17 -3.87 -20.19
N ASP A 147 -19.07 -5.21 -20.10
CA ASP A 147 -20.25 -6.09 -20.13
C ASP A 147 -21.20 -5.86 -18.95
N LEU A 148 -20.65 -5.67 -17.73
CA LEU A 148 -21.43 -5.33 -16.56
C LEU A 148 -22.11 -3.98 -16.69
N GLN A 149 -21.47 -2.99 -17.32
CA GLN A 149 -22.09 -1.69 -17.59
C GLN A 149 -23.32 -1.82 -18.50
N VAL A 150 -23.24 -2.64 -19.56
CA VAL A 150 -24.38 -2.92 -20.43
C VAL A 150 -25.52 -3.62 -19.65
N LYS A 151 -25.19 -4.61 -18.82
CA LYS A 151 -26.18 -5.30 -17.95
C LYS A 151 -26.81 -4.35 -16.93
N LEU A 152 -26.03 -3.43 -16.37
CA LEU A 152 -26.51 -2.41 -15.44
C LEU A 152 -27.57 -1.52 -16.10
N GLU A 153 -27.31 -1.05 -17.33
CA GLU A 153 -28.27 -0.26 -18.11
C GLU A 153 -29.54 -1.06 -18.44
N GLU A 154 -29.40 -2.34 -18.79
CA GLU A 154 -30.54 -3.24 -19.03
C GLU A 154 -31.42 -3.40 -17.78
N HIS A 155 -30.82 -3.67 -16.61
CA HIS A 155 -31.55 -3.81 -15.35
C HIS A 155 -32.14 -2.48 -14.87
N ARG A 156 -31.47 -1.34 -15.11
CA ARG A 156 -32.03 -0.01 -14.87
C ARG A 156 -33.30 0.22 -15.68
N ARG A 157 -33.31 -0.20 -16.96
CA ARG A 157 -34.50 -0.14 -17.81
C ARG A 157 -35.63 -1.03 -17.28
N LYS A 158 -35.34 -2.29 -16.93
CA LYS A 158 -36.34 -3.24 -16.38
C LYS A 158 -36.96 -2.73 -15.07
N LYS A 159 -36.14 -2.20 -14.17
CA LYS A 159 -36.61 -1.57 -12.92
C LYS A 159 -37.55 -0.40 -13.22
N HIS A 160 -37.15 0.51 -14.10
CA HIS A 160 -37.99 1.65 -14.48
C HIS A 160 -39.33 1.21 -15.10
N GLU A 161 -39.33 0.15 -15.92
CA GLU A 161 -40.56 -0.43 -16.47
C GLU A 161 -41.46 -1.06 -15.39
N ALA A 162 -40.87 -1.78 -14.43
CA ALA A 162 -41.60 -2.37 -13.30
C ALA A 162 -42.18 -1.31 -12.36
N ASP A 163 -41.42 -0.27 -12.02
CA ASP A 163 -41.88 0.86 -11.21
C ASP A 163 -43.03 1.61 -11.90
N ARG A 164 -42.94 1.81 -13.22
CA ARG A 164 -44.02 2.42 -14.02
C ARG A 164 -45.28 1.56 -14.01
N LEU A 165 -45.17 0.24 -14.12
CA LEU A 165 -46.32 -0.67 -14.07
C LEU A 165 -46.97 -0.68 -12.68
N LYS A 166 -46.16 -0.66 -11.62
CA LYS A 166 -46.62 -0.50 -10.24
C LYS A 166 -47.40 0.80 -10.05
N GLU A 167 -46.87 1.92 -10.54
CA GLU A 167 -47.54 3.22 -10.45
C GLU A 167 -48.85 3.25 -11.25
N GLN A 168 -48.88 2.67 -12.45
CA GLN A 168 -50.11 2.52 -13.26
C GLN A 168 -51.16 1.67 -12.54
N THR A 169 -50.73 0.58 -11.88
CA THR A 169 -51.63 -0.30 -11.12
C THR A 169 -52.21 0.42 -9.91
N LEU A 170 -51.38 1.20 -9.19
CA LEU A 170 -51.83 2.03 -8.08
C LEU A 170 -52.87 3.08 -8.54
N LYS A 171 -52.59 3.82 -9.62
CA LYS A 171 -53.52 4.81 -10.19
C LYS A 171 -54.83 4.17 -10.66
N ALA A 172 -54.79 2.98 -11.25
CA ALA A 172 -55.99 2.25 -11.67
C ALA A 172 -56.86 1.84 -10.47
N LEU A 173 -56.24 1.42 -9.36
CA LEU A 173 -56.93 1.11 -8.11
C LEU A 173 -57.53 2.37 -7.46
N GLU A 174 -56.80 3.49 -7.45
CA GLU A 174 -57.30 4.78 -6.97
C GLU A 174 -58.49 5.29 -7.81
N ALA A 175 -58.42 5.17 -9.14
CA ALA A 175 -59.51 5.55 -10.04
C ALA A 175 -60.74 4.64 -9.90
N GLY A 176 -60.55 3.34 -9.65
CA GLY A 176 -61.63 2.39 -9.35
C GLY A 176 -62.32 2.70 -8.01
N ASN A 177 -61.55 3.07 -6.98
CA ASN A 177 -62.09 3.54 -5.71
C ASN A 177 -62.74 4.92 -5.80
N GLY A 178 -62.33 5.77 -6.74
CA GLY A 178 -63.00 7.04 -7.07
C GLY A 178 -64.47 6.89 -7.50
N GLY A 179 -64.88 5.69 -7.94
CA GLY A 179 -66.28 5.34 -8.18
C GLY A 179 -67.07 4.93 -6.92
N LEU A 180 -66.39 4.37 -5.90
CA LEU A 180 -67.01 3.96 -4.63
C LEU A 180 -67.07 5.09 -3.58
N ILE A 181 -66.21 6.11 -3.68
CA ILE A 181 -66.11 7.18 -2.67
C ILE A 181 -67.26 8.20 -2.75
N ARG A 182 -68.14 8.15 -3.77
CA ARG A 182 -69.29 9.07 -3.85
C ARG A 182 -70.51 8.64 -3.01
N HIS A 183 -70.50 7.46 -2.38
CA HIS A 183 -71.58 7.01 -1.50
C HIS A 183 -71.08 6.28 -0.24
N GLN A 184 -70.35 6.99 0.63
CA GLN A 184 -70.40 6.70 2.07
C GLN A 184 -70.62 7.99 2.85
N ASN A 185 -71.82 8.56 2.70
CA ASN A 185 -72.44 9.20 3.85
C ASN A 185 -72.80 8.07 4.82
N SER A 186 -71.92 7.76 5.79
CA SER A 186 -72.33 6.98 6.96
C SER A 186 -73.42 7.80 7.65
N SER A 187 -74.69 7.47 7.39
CA SER A 187 -75.79 8.15 8.06
C SER A 187 -75.63 7.99 9.56
N VAL A 188 -75.88 9.05 10.33
CA VAL A 188 -75.89 9.03 11.81
C VAL A 188 -76.64 7.80 12.34
N THR A 189 -77.71 7.43 11.64
CA THR A 189 -78.58 6.28 11.93
C THR A 189 -77.86 4.93 11.86
N SER A 190 -76.94 4.72 10.90
CA SER A 190 -76.26 3.44 10.76
C SER A 190 -75.24 3.18 11.87
N ILE A 191 -74.57 4.24 12.35
CA ILE A 191 -73.64 4.12 13.49
C ILE A 191 -74.41 3.98 14.80
N PHE A 192 -75.54 4.68 14.95
CA PHE A 192 -76.42 4.49 16.11
C PHE A 192 -76.88 3.03 16.23
N HIS A 193 -77.35 2.42 15.15
CA HIS A 193 -77.75 1.00 15.14
C HIS A 193 -76.59 0.02 15.34
N LEU A 194 -75.35 0.42 15.06
CA LEU A 194 -74.17 -0.42 15.33
C LEU A 194 -73.84 -0.46 16.83
N LEU A 195 -74.08 0.64 17.53
CA LEU A 195 -73.85 0.77 18.97
C LEU A 195 -75.03 0.19 19.78
N ASP A 196 -76.26 0.32 19.29
CA ASP A 196 -77.50 -0.23 19.87
C ASP A 196 -77.59 -1.74 19.62
N THR A 197 -76.93 -2.52 20.49
CA THR A 197 -76.75 -3.96 20.31
C THR A 197 -78.04 -4.72 20.57
N ASN A 198 -78.84 -4.26 21.54
CA ASN A 198 -80.12 -4.87 21.87
C ASN A 198 -81.28 -4.36 20.98
N LYS A 199 -81.03 -3.35 20.13
CA LYS A 199 -81.99 -2.73 19.20
C LYS A 199 -83.22 -2.16 19.89
N ASP A 200 -83.06 -1.70 21.12
CA ASP A 200 -84.15 -1.10 21.91
C ASP A 200 -84.36 0.39 21.60
N GLY A 201 -83.55 0.96 20.71
CA GLY A 201 -83.62 2.35 20.28
C GLY A 201 -82.98 3.34 21.26
N SER A 202 -82.19 2.87 22.23
CA SER A 202 -81.51 3.72 23.22
C SER A 202 -80.17 3.14 23.67
N LEU A 203 -79.09 3.89 23.44
CA LEU A 203 -77.74 3.50 23.84
C LEU A 203 -77.55 3.55 25.35
N THR A 204 -77.09 2.45 25.93
CA THR A 204 -76.81 2.30 27.37
C THR A 204 -75.31 2.36 27.66
N VAL A 205 -74.95 2.58 28.94
CA VAL A 205 -73.55 2.61 29.40
C VAL A 205 -72.80 1.32 29.02
N ASP A 206 -73.46 0.17 29.13
CA ASP A 206 -72.87 -1.13 28.86
C ASP A 206 -72.60 -1.34 27.35
N GLU A 207 -73.48 -0.84 26.48
CA GLU A 207 -73.30 -0.88 25.03
C GLU A 207 -72.14 0.00 24.57
N ILE A 208 -72.01 1.21 25.14
CA ILE A 208 -70.88 2.10 24.86
C ILE A 208 -69.56 1.49 25.35
N LYS A 209 -69.51 0.91 26.56
CA LYS A 209 -68.31 0.22 27.06
C LYS A 209 -67.92 -0.99 26.23
N ALA A 210 -68.90 -1.71 25.66
CA ALA A 210 -68.65 -2.87 24.83
C ALA A 210 -68.09 -2.51 23.45
N LYS A 211 -68.53 -1.38 22.88
CA LYS A 211 -68.27 -1.02 21.49
C LYS A 211 -67.39 0.21 21.29
N VAL A 212 -67.02 0.96 22.33
CA VAL A 212 -66.20 2.17 22.21
C VAL A 212 -64.94 2.04 23.06
N VAL A 213 -63.78 2.37 22.49
CA VAL A 213 -62.46 2.33 23.11
C VAL A 213 -61.74 3.67 22.97
N LEU A 214 -60.78 3.94 23.85
CA LEU A 214 -59.94 5.14 23.78
C LEU A 214 -58.87 4.98 22.68
N VAL A 215 -58.63 6.04 21.91
CA VAL A 215 -57.66 6.01 20.80
C VAL A 215 -56.23 5.72 21.26
N HIS A 216 -55.89 6.10 22.50
CA HIS A 216 -54.54 6.01 23.05
C HIS A 216 -54.29 4.70 23.83
N ASP A 217 -55.32 3.86 24.02
CA ASP A 217 -55.22 2.58 24.73
C ASP A 217 -56.39 1.65 24.38
N GLU A 218 -56.27 0.89 23.29
CA GLU A 218 -57.33 0.04 22.73
C GLU A 218 -57.70 -1.17 23.61
N GLN A 219 -56.86 -1.50 24.60
CA GLN A 219 -57.03 -2.64 25.50
C GLN A 219 -57.78 -2.27 26.77
N ARG A 220 -57.79 -0.98 27.14
CA ARG A 220 -58.49 -0.48 28.32
C ARG A 220 -59.99 -0.29 28.02
N VAL A 221 -60.83 -0.99 28.78
CA VAL A 221 -62.28 -0.78 28.77
C VAL A 221 -62.59 0.55 29.45
N LEU A 222 -63.52 1.32 28.89
CA LEU A 222 -63.99 2.58 29.47
C LEU A 222 -64.54 2.33 30.89
N SER A 223 -64.13 3.17 31.84
CA SER A 223 -64.73 3.19 33.17
C SER A 223 -66.18 3.67 33.10
N GLU A 224 -66.96 3.38 34.15
CA GLU A 224 -68.38 3.79 34.21
C GLU A 224 -68.56 5.31 34.13
N GLY A 225 -67.66 6.08 34.75
CA GLY A 225 -67.66 7.54 34.66
C GLY A 225 -67.34 8.08 33.26
N GLU A 226 -66.44 7.42 32.52
CA GLU A 226 -66.07 7.82 31.15
C GLU A 226 -67.21 7.52 30.15
N ALA A 227 -67.83 6.34 30.26
CA ALA A 227 -68.97 5.98 29.42
C ALA A 227 -70.20 6.85 29.72
N LEU A 228 -70.42 7.23 30.99
CA LEU A 228 -71.49 8.14 31.36
C LEU A 228 -71.26 9.57 30.83
N ALA A 229 -69.99 10.01 30.75
CA ALA A 229 -69.65 11.30 30.15
C ALA A 229 -69.96 11.32 28.64
N LEU A 230 -69.75 10.20 27.93
CA LEU A 230 -70.11 10.06 26.51
C LEU A 230 -71.62 10.06 26.27
N LEU A 231 -72.41 9.65 27.26
CA LEU A 231 -73.88 9.68 27.22
C LEU A 231 -74.48 11.01 27.73
N ASP A 232 -73.68 12.09 27.79
CA ASP A 232 -74.10 13.40 28.30
C ASP A 232 -74.69 13.30 29.73
N ARG A 233 -74.00 12.55 30.60
CA ARG A 233 -74.32 12.31 32.02
C ARG A 233 -75.66 11.59 32.28
N GLY A 234 -76.29 11.03 31.25
CA GLY A 234 -77.47 10.17 31.35
C GLY A 234 -77.14 8.68 31.25
N HIS A 235 -77.99 7.81 31.81
CA HIS A 235 -77.81 6.35 31.70
C HIS A 235 -78.29 5.75 30.37
N ARG A 236 -79.03 6.53 29.56
CA ARG A 236 -79.54 6.13 28.23
C ARG A 236 -79.51 7.32 27.26
N MET A 237 -79.27 7.06 25.96
CA MET A 237 -79.24 8.08 24.91
C MET A 237 -80.01 7.61 23.66
N ASP A 238 -80.98 8.42 23.20
CA ASP A 238 -81.74 8.14 21.98
C ASP A 238 -81.04 8.68 20.71
N LEU A 239 -81.59 8.37 19.53
CA LEU A 239 -81.02 8.75 18.24
C LEU A 239 -80.85 10.27 18.07
N SER A 240 -81.82 11.05 18.54
CA SER A 240 -81.83 12.52 18.43
C SER A 240 -80.74 13.14 19.31
N LYS A 241 -80.57 12.62 20.53
CA LYS A 241 -79.53 13.08 21.46
C LYS A 241 -78.15 12.58 21.03
N PHE A 242 -78.05 11.39 20.47
CA PHE A 242 -76.81 10.87 19.87
C PHE A 242 -76.31 11.76 18.73
N GLN A 243 -77.20 12.17 17.82
CA GLN A 243 -76.86 13.01 16.68
C GLN A 243 -76.28 14.38 17.07
N SER A 244 -76.76 14.97 18.17
CA SER A 244 -76.34 16.30 18.60
C SER A 244 -75.16 16.31 19.57
N THR A 245 -74.76 15.15 20.11
CA THR A 245 -73.71 15.08 21.15
C THR A 245 -72.59 14.10 20.77
N LEU A 246 -72.84 12.79 20.89
CA LEU A 246 -71.84 11.75 20.72
C LEU A 246 -71.38 11.59 19.26
N TRP A 247 -72.25 11.88 18.30
CA TRP A 247 -71.94 11.82 16.87
C TRP A 247 -70.73 12.69 16.50
N ASP A 248 -70.69 13.91 17.02
CA ASP A 248 -69.63 14.88 16.76
C ASP A 248 -68.30 14.48 17.44
N VAL A 249 -68.38 13.81 18.59
CA VAL A 249 -67.20 13.25 19.28
C VAL A 249 -66.63 12.03 18.53
N LEU A 250 -67.50 11.14 18.03
CA LEU A 250 -67.09 9.95 17.26
C LEU A 250 -66.55 10.30 15.87
N THR A 251 -67.11 11.33 15.21
CA THR A 251 -66.67 11.76 13.87
C THR A 251 -65.38 12.55 13.89
N ARG A 252 -65.09 13.30 14.97
CA ARG A 252 -63.77 13.94 15.16
C ARG A 252 -62.66 12.91 15.40
N GLY A 253 -62.94 11.81 16.10
CA GLY A 253 -62.02 10.67 16.23
C GLY A 253 -60.77 10.89 17.10
N ASP A 254 -60.67 12.02 17.81
CA ASP A 254 -59.49 12.38 18.61
C ASP A 254 -59.42 11.67 19.99
N THR A 255 -60.57 11.28 20.55
CA THR A 255 -60.66 10.78 21.93
C THR A 255 -61.13 9.32 22.01
N VAL A 256 -62.06 8.90 21.17
CA VAL A 256 -62.68 7.57 21.18
C VAL A 256 -62.89 7.00 19.78
N LYS A 257 -62.79 5.66 19.63
CA LYS A 257 -63.02 4.89 18.41
C LYS A 257 -63.95 3.69 18.68
N ILE A 258 -64.65 3.21 17.65
CA ILE A 258 -65.54 2.04 17.77
C ILE A 258 -64.71 0.76 17.64
N LYS A 259 -64.79 -0.11 18.65
CA LYS A 259 -64.17 -1.43 18.75
C LYS A 259 -64.79 -2.34 17.69
N ASP A 260 -63.95 -2.83 16.78
CA ASP A 260 -64.30 -3.53 15.54
C ASP A 260 -65.04 -2.67 14.50
N THR A 261 -64.29 -1.72 13.95
CA THR A 261 -64.29 -1.51 12.49
C THR A 261 -63.10 -2.25 11.87
N GLN A 262 -63.07 -3.59 12.00
CA GLN A 262 -62.42 -4.38 10.95
C GLN A 262 -63.29 -4.22 9.70
N GLY A 263 -63.02 -3.15 8.95
CA GLY A 263 -63.82 -2.72 7.81
C GLY A 263 -64.11 -1.22 7.75
N ALA A 264 -63.24 -0.34 8.26
CA ALA A 264 -63.17 1.02 7.72
C ALA A 264 -62.45 0.95 6.35
N PRO A 265 -63.06 1.40 5.23
CA PRO A 265 -62.38 1.47 3.94
C PRO A 265 -61.43 2.68 3.92
N GLY A 266 -60.32 2.54 4.64
CA GLY A 266 -59.25 3.53 4.72
C GLY A 266 -57.84 2.93 4.78
N SER A 267 -57.71 1.60 4.79
CA SER A 267 -56.44 0.87 4.83
C SER A 267 -56.32 -0.19 3.72
N LEU A 268 -57.15 -0.11 2.68
CA LEU A 268 -57.18 -1.07 1.57
C LEU A 268 -56.22 -0.69 0.42
N SER A 269 -55.03 -0.16 0.73
CA SER A 269 -53.94 -0.06 -0.24
C SER A 269 -52.93 -1.20 -0.12
N SER A 270 -53.01 -2.06 0.90
CA SER A 270 -51.99 -3.10 1.13
C SER A 270 -52.45 -4.52 0.85
N GLU A 271 -53.71 -4.77 0.46
CA GLU A 271 -54.24 -6.14 0.30
C GLU A 271 -54.58 -6.57 -1.13
N ASP A 272 -54.60 -5.65 -2.11
CA ASP A 272 -54.92 -5.99 -3.50
C ASP A 272 -53.87 -6.97 -4.08
N PRO A 273 -54.29 -8.17 -4.57
CA PRO A 273 -53.37 -9.17 -5.12
C PRO A 273 -52.54 -8.68 -6.31
N HIS A 274 -53.09 -7.78 -7.15
CA HIS A 274 -52.39 -7.21 -8.29
C HIS A 274 -51.35 -6.18 -7.88
N LEU A 275 -51.67 -5.34 -6.88
CA LEU A 275 -50.70 -4.40 -6.32
C LEU A 275 -49.55 -5.13 -5.61
N LYS A 276 -49.86 -6.17 -4.81
CA LYS A 276 -48.84 -7.03 -4.18
C LYS A 276 -47.95 -7.73 -5.22
N ALA A 277 -48.50 -8.16 -6.34
CA ALA A 277 -47.73 -8.77 -7.42
C ALA A 277 -46.81 -7.75 -8.12
N ALA A 278 -47.31 -6.53 -8.38
CA ALA A 278 -46.51 -5.44 -8.95
C ALA A 278 -45.40 -4.97 -8.00
N ASP A 279 -45.68 -4.90 -6.69
CA ASP A 279 -44.70 -4.59 -5.64
C ASP A 279 -43.57 -5.61 -5.61
N ARG A 280 -43.90 -6.90 -5.58
CA ARG A 280 -42.88 -7.97 -5.61
C ARG A 280 -42.06 -7.94 -6.90
N ALA A 281 -42.67 -7.64 -8.04
CA ALA A 281 -41.95 -7.54 -9.31
C ALA A 281 -40.97 -6.35 -9.32
N ALA A 282 -41.39 -5.19 -8.81
CA ALA A 282 -40.52 -4.02 -8.66
C ALA A 282 -39.38 -4.27 -7.67
N GLU A 283 -39.68 -4.91 -6.52
CA GLU A 283 -38.66 -5.30 -5.53
C GLU A 283 -37.67 -6.33 -6.08
N TRP A 284 -38.14 -7.29 -6.88
CA TRP A 284 -37.30 -8.28 -7.55
C TRP A 284 -36.31 -7.62 -8.51
N GLU A 285 -36.79 -6.73 -9.38
CA GLU A 285 -35.92 -5.99 -10.31
C GLU A 285 -34.97 -5.05 -9.59
N ALA A 286 -35.41 -4.39 -8.51
CA ALA A 286 -34.54 -3.56 -7.67
C ALA A 286 -33.43 -4.38 -7.00
N THR A 287 -33.75 -5.59 -6.53
CA THR A 287 -32.76 -6.50 -5.93
C THR A 287 -31.76 -6.99 -6.96
N ASN A 288 -32.20 -7.34 -8.18
CA ASN A 288 -31.31 -7.76 -9.25
C ASN A 288 -30.40 -6.62 -9.73
N LEU A 289 -30.94 -5.41 -9.87
CA LEU A 289 -30.14 -4.22 -10.19
C LEU A 289 -29.05 -4.00 -9.15
N LYS A 290 -29.39 -4.07 -7.86
CA LYS A 290 -28.42 -3.91 -6.77
C LYS A 290 -27.28 -4.92 -6.85
N LYS A 291 -27.55 -6.19 -7.15
CA LYS A 291 -26.51 -7.22 -7.33
C LYS A 291 -25.54 -6.89 -8.47
N VAL A 292 -26.05 -6.38 -9.60
CA VAL A 292 -25.22 -6.00 -10.74
C VAL A 292 -24.40 -4.75 -10.44
N GLU A 293 -24.97 -3.79 -9.71
CA GLU A 293 -24.29 -2.57 -9.26
C GLU A 293 -23.14 -2.90 -8.31
N GLU A 294 -23.35 -3.75 -7.29
CA GLU A 294 -22.30 -4.23 -6.38
C GLU A 294 -21.19 -4.98 -7.13
N ALA A 295 -21.54 -5.81 -8.11
CA ALA A 295 -20.56 -6.51 -8.94
C ALA A 295 -19.73 -5.54 -9.80
N TYR A 296 -20.36 -4.55 -10.42
CA TYR A 296 -19.69 -3.52 -11.22
C TYR A 296 -18.75 -2.65 -10.37
N GLU A 297 -19.18 -2.24 -9.18
CA GLU A 297 -18.33 -1.50 -8.24
C GLU A 297 -17.12 -2.30 -7.81
N THR A 298 -17.32 -3.59 -7.49
CA THR A 298 -16.22 -4.50 -7.09
C THR A 298 -15.18 -4.62 -8.20
N VAL A 299 -15.60 -4.88 -9.44
CA VAL A 299 -14.68 -4.99 -10.59
C VAL A 299 -13.94 -3.67 -10.85
N ASN A 300 -14.61 -2.52 -10.73
CA ASN A 300 -13.95 -1.22 -10.91
C ASN A 300 -12.93 -0.91 -9.80
N MET A 301 -13.20 -1.33 -8.57
CA MET A 301 -12.21 -1.24 -7.49
C MET A 301 -10.98 -2.08 -7.81
N GLU A 302 -11.16 -3.32 -8.29
CA GLU A 302 -10.04 -4.19 -8.70
C GLU A 302 -9.23 -3.59 -9.88
N ILE A 303 -9.91 -3.04 -10.89
CA ILE A 303 -9.27 -2.34 -12.01
C ILE A 303 -8.43 -1.18 -11.49
N SER A 304 -9.01 -0.33 -10.63
CA SER A 304 -8.33 0.85 -10.07
C SER A 304 -7.09 0.44 -9.27
N ASP A 305 -7.20 -0.58 -8.43
CA ASP A 305 -6.08 -1.08 -7.63
C ASP A 305 -4.98 -1.71 -8.48
N LEU A 306 -5.35 -2.45 -9.52
CA LEU A 306 -4.39 -3.07 -10.43
C LEU A 306 -3.71 -2.02 -11.32
N GLN A 307 -4.43 -0.99 -11.77
CA GLN A 307 -3.87 0.17 -12.48
C GLN A 307 -2.86 0.93 -11.61
N LYS A 308 -3.18 1.21 -10.35
CA LYS A 308 -2.25 1.85 -9.41
C LYS A 308 -0.97 1.03 -9.24
N LYS A 309 -1.08 -0.29 -9.11
CA LYS A 309 0.09 -1.19 -9.01
C LYS A 309 0.93 -1.17 -10.28
N LEU A 310 0.30 -1.25 -11.45
CA LEU A 310 1.02 -1.22 -12.73
C LEU A 310 1.67 0.14 -13.06
N ALA A 311 1.20 1.23 -12.43
CA ALA A 311 1.74 2.57 -12.61
C ALA A 311 3.01 2.85 -11.77
N ILE A 312 3.39 1.95 -10.86
CA ILE A 312 4.59 2.10 -10.03
C ILE A 312 5.85 1.95 -10.91
N ASP A 313 6.84 2.80 -10.68
CA ASP A 313 8.16 2.68 -11.32
C ASP A 313 8.95 1.51 -10.72
N TYR A 314 9.03 0.41 -11.48
CA TYR A 314 9.76 -0.80 -11.12
C TYR A 314 11.16 -0.89 -11.74
N GLY A 315 11.72 0.24 -12.20
CA GLY A 315 12.98 0.25 -12.93
C GLY A 315 12.78 0.27 -14.45
N THR A 316 13.86 0.56 -15.17
CA THR A 316 13.83 0.70 -16.64
C THR A 316 13.50 -0.60 -17.36
N ASP A 317 13.93 -1.74 -16.78
CA ASP A 317 13.74 -3.07 -17.33
C ASP A 317 12.72 -3.89 -16.50
N TRP A 318 11.92 -3.22 -15.65
CA TRP A 318 11.01 -3.84 -14.69
C TRP A 318 11.72 -4.74 -13.67
N GLU A 319 13.02 -4.51 -13.45
CA GLU A 319 13.87 -5.37 -12.64
C GLU A 319 13.44 -5.46 -11.17
N PHE A 320 12.73 -4.46 -10.65
CA PHE A 320 12.27 -4.47 -9.26
C PHE A 320 10.85 -5.03 -9.08
N LEU A 321 10.15 -5.38 -10.16
CA LEU A 321 8.75 -5.79 -10.10
C LEU A 321 8.53 -7.03 -9.22
N PHE A 322 9.46 -7.99 -9.22
CA PHE A 322 9.37 -9.21 -8.42
C PHE A 322 9.34 -8.95 -6.90
N LEU A 323 9.84 -7.79 -6.44
CA LEU A 323 9.80 -7.40 -5.04
C LEU A 323 8.39 -6.99 -4.59
N ASN A 324 7.52 -6.62 -5.53
CA ASN A 324 6.16 -6.22 -5.22
C ASN A 324 5.36 -7.41 -4.66
N GLY A 325 4.67 -7.18 -3.54
CA GLY A 325 3.91 -8.23 -2.84
C GLY A 325 4.76 -9.17 -1.98
N GLN A 326 6.09 -9.06 -2.02
CA GLN A 326 6.99 -9.77 -1.10
C GLN A 326 7.25 -8.92 0.14
N CYS A 327 7.44 -9.56 1.29
CA CYS A 327 7.73 -8.88 2.55
C CYS A 327 8.90 -9.55 3.27
N TYR A 328 9.87 -8.74 3.67
CA TYR A 328 11.12 -9.18 4.29
C TYR A 328 11.16 -8.71 5.73
N LYS A 329 11.44 -9.64 6.64
CA LYS A 329 11.41 -9.39 8.09
C LYS A 329 12.80 -9.46 8.69
N LEU A 330 13.10 -8.54 9.60
CA LEU A 330 14.31 -8.56 10.41
C LEU A 330 13.97 -8.31 11.87
N LYS A 331 14.38 -9.21 12.75
CA LYS A 331 14.24 -9.04 14.20
C LYS A 331 15.50 -8.38 14.76
N VAL A 332 15.33 -7.24 15.42
CA VAL A 332 16.41 -6.49 16.08
C VAL A 332 15.95 -6.15 17.49
N TYR A 333 16.65 -6.69 18.49
CA TYR A 333 16.24 -6.63 19.91
C TYR A 333 14.80 -7.14 20.13
N GLU A 334 13.91 -6.27 20.61
CA GLU A 334 12.50 -6.56 20.91
C GLU A 334 11.53 -6.20 19.78
N TYR A 335 12.04 -5.72 18.64
CA TYR A 335 11.22 -5.30 17.51
C TYR A 335 11.45 -6.19 16.28
N THR A 336 10.37 -6.46 15.57
CA THR A 336 10.39 -7.11 14.25
C THR A 336 10.02 -6.07 13.21
N TYR A 337 10.96 -5.72 12.35
CA TYR A 337 10.75 -4.81 11.24
C TYR A 337 10.33 -5.60 10.01
N THR A 338 9.31 -5.12 9.30
CA THR A 338 8.84 -5.71 8.05
C THR A 338 8.94 -4.66 6.96
N LEU A 339 9.69 -4.96 5.91
CA LEU A 339 9.76 -4.17 4.69
C LEU A 339 8.96 -4.90 3.60
N CYS A 340 7.90 -4.29 3.09
CA CYS A 340 7.19 -4.75 1.90
C CYS A 340 7.45 -3.74 0.77
N PRO A 341 8.41 -4.01 -0.13
CA PRO A 341 8.77 -3.08 -1.19
C PRO A 341 7.55 -2.60 -1.99
N PHE A 342 7.50 -1.30 -2.30
CA PHE A 342 6.40 -0.64 -3.03
C PHE A 342 5.05 -0.59 -2.30
N ASN A 343 5.00 -1.00 -1.04
CA ASN A 343 3.80 -0.95 -0.22
C ASN A 343 4.04 -0.13 1.06
N GLN A 344 4.64 -0.74 2.08
CA GLN A 344 4.84 -0.10 3.38
C GLN A 344 5.95 -0.74 4.19
N VAL A 345 6.38 -0.02 5.23
CA VAL A 345 7.32 -0.50 6.25
C VAL A 345 6.62 -0.48 7.60
N THR A 346 6.70 -1.57 8.36
CA THR A 346 6.11 -1.66 9.70
C THR A 346 7.11 -2.13 10.73
N GLN A 347 6.86 -1.77 11.99
CA GLN A 347 7.57 -2.24 13.16
C GLN A 347 6.57 -2.90 14.09
N LYS A 348 6.85 -4.14 14.50
CA LYS A 348 6.04 -4.88 15.46
C LYS A 348 6.84 -5.17 16.73
N SER A 349 6.33 -4.74 17.88
CA SER A 349 6.91 -5.04 19.19
C SER A 349 6.61 -6.48 19.61
N THR A 350 7.38 -7.02 20.57
CA THR A 350 7.07 -8.31 21.23
C THR A 350 5.71 -8.33 21.92
N ALA A 351 5.20 -7.16 22.34
CA ALA A 351 3.85 -7.01 22.89
C ALA A 351 2.74 -7.11 21.83
N GLY A 352 3.09 -7.18 20.54
CA GLY A 352 2.16 -7.36 19.43
C GLY A 352 1.66 -6.06 18.81
N VAL A 353 2.02 -4.90 19.36
CA VAL A 353 1.69 -3.59 18.79
C VAL A 353 2.49 -3.38 17.50
N GLU A 354 1.79 -3.15 16.40
CA GLU A 354 2.35 -2.85 15.09
C GLU A 354 2.18 -1.37 14.79
N VAL A 355 3.24 -0.73 14.31
CA VAL A 355 3.33 0.70 14.01
C VAL A 355 3.83 0.85 12.57
N SER A 356 3.15 1.66 11.77
CA SER A 356 3.63 2.01 10.43
C SER A 356 4.81 2.98 10.49
N LEU A 357 5.93 2.61 9.86
CA LEU A 357 7.13 3.45 9.71
C LEU A 357 7.16 4.25 8.41
N GLY A 358 6.17 4.04 7.53
CA GLY A 358 6.03 4.77 6.26
C GLY A 358 5.37 3.92 5.16
N MET A 359 4.68 4.61 4.26
CA MET A 359 4.13 4.09 3.01
C MET A 359 5.10 4.40 1.87
N TRP A 360 5.12 3.54 0.84
CA TRP A 360 5.96 3.76 -0.34
C TRP A 360 5.72 5.14 -0.96
N GLY A 361 6.79 5.91 -1.09
CA GLY A 361 6.79 7.22 -1.75
C GLY A 361 7.41 7.14 -3.14
N MET A 362 8.74 7.18 -3.19
CA MET A 362 9.46 7.30 -4.46
C MET A 362 10.90 6.78 -4.37
N TRP A 363 11.54 6.69 -5.54
CA TRP A 363 12.97 6.50 -5.68
C TRP A 363 13.73 7.81 -5.43
N THR A 364 14.80 7.76 -4.65
CA THR A 364 15.62 8.93 -4.29
C THR A 364 17.11 8.65 -4.39
N GLY A 365 17.51 7.68 -5.21
CA GLY A 365 18.92 7.35 -5.40
C GLY A 365 19.72 8.47 -6.05
N LYS A 366 21.05 8.31 -6.01
CA LYS A 366 21.99 9.32 -6.53
C LYS A 366 21.82 9.48 -8.06
N PRO A 367 22.24 10.61 -8.68
CA PRO A 367 22.09 10.80 -10.13
C PRO A 367 22.73 9.70 -11.00
N LYS A 368 23.80 9.05 -10.52
CA LYS A 368 24.45 7.92 -11.20
C LYS A 368 23.76 6.57 -10.99
N ASN A 369 22.88 6.46 -9.98
CA ASN A 369 22.13 5.27 -9.65
C ASN A 369 20.80 5.67 -8.97
N HIS A 370 19.81 6.02 -9.79
CA HIS A 370 18.52 6.52 -9.33
C HIS A 370 17.76 5.51 -8.44
N TYR A 371 17.93 4.22 -8.73
CA TYR A 371 17.27 3.12 -8.01
C TYR A 371 18.04 2.63 -6.78
N SER A 372 19.00 3.40 -6.26
CA SER A 372 19.80 3.00 -5.09
C SER A 372 19.06 3.15 -3.75
N GLN A 373 18.00 3.96 -3.71
CA GLN A 373 17.30 4.27 -2.46
C GLN A 373 15.79 4.40 -2.68
N MET A 374 15.04 3.77 -1.78
CA MET A 374 13.59 3.83 -1.68
C MET A 374 13.21 4.65 -0.44
N VAL A 375 12.30 5.60 -0.59
CA VAL A 375 11.81 6.41 0.53
C VAL A 375 10.37 6.06 0.84
N TYR A 376 10.11 5.88 2.14
CA TYR A 376 8.80 5.61 2.71
C TYR A 376 8.43 6.73 3.68
N GLU A 377 7.29 7.36 3.43
CA GLU A 377 6.85 8.57 4.13
C GLU A 377 5.44 8.39 4.69
N ASN A 378 4.95 9.37 5.44
CA ASN A 378 3.59 9.37 5.99
C ASN A 378 3.29 8.16 6.89
N GLY A 379 4.29 7.69 7.65
CA GLY A 379 4.09 6.70 8.70
C GLY A 379 3.31 7.27 9.89
N GLU A 380 3.05 6.42 10.88
CA GLU A 380 2.27 6.82 12.05
C GLU A 380 2.92 7.99 12.80
N PRO A 381 2.12 8.93 13.34
CA PRO A 381 2.64 10.08 14.07
C PRO A 381 3.48 9.68 15.27
N CYS A 382 4.60 10.36 15.42
CA CYS A 382 5.53 10.17 16.50
C CYS A 382 5.52 11.36 17.46
N TRP A 383 5.49 11.07 18.76
CA TRP A 383 5.52 12.11 19.79
C TRP A 383 6.77 12.99 19.63
N GLN A 384 6.57 14.28 19.30
CA GLN A 384 7.63 15.27 19.02
C GLN A 384 8.51 15.02 17.78
N GLY A 385 8.16 14.07 16.90
CA GLY A 385 9.00 13.66 15.76
C GLY A 385 8.36 13.82 14.37
N GLY A 386 7.16 14.40 14.28
CA GLY A 386 6.38 14.40 13.04
C GLY A 386 5.89 13.00 12.66
N SER A 387 5.60 12.79 11.38
CA SER A 387 5.25 11.46 10.85
C SER A 387 6.51 10.59 10.70
N ARG A 388 6.43 9.31 11.05
CA ARG A 388 7.54 8.36 10.86
C ARG A 388 7.90 8.25 9.38
N SER A 389 9.20 8.09 9.12
CA SER A 389 9.72 7.92 7.76
C SER A 389 10.87 6.91 7.75
N THR A 390 11.02 6.19 6.64
CA THR A 390 12.06 5.19 6.45
C THR A 390 12.76 5.37 5.11
N THR A 391 14.09 5.42 5.12
CA THR A 391 14.92 5.35 3.91
C THR A 391 15.52 3.96 3.80
N VAL A 392 15.26 3.27 2.70
CA VAL A 392 15.80 1.94 2.43
C VAL A 392 16.88 2.06 1.36
N THR A 393 18.11 1.70 1.71
CA THR A 393 19.25 1.66 0.78
C THR A 393 19.39 0.27 0.19
N LEU A 394 19.43 0.19 -1.14
CA LEU A 394 19.59 -1.07 -1.85
C LEU A 394 21.07 -1.38 -2.05
N THR A 395 21.44 -2.63 -1.77
CA THR A 395 22.81 -3.15 -1.89
C THR A 395 22.83 -4.41 -2.74
N CYS A 396 23.87 -4.55 -3.57
CA CYS A 396 24.05 -5.73 -4.42
C CYS A 396 24.34 -6.97 -3.56
N GLY A 397 23.79 -8.11 -3.98
CA GLY A 397 24.04 -9.40 -3.36
C GLY A 397 23.44 -10.55 -4.14
N THR A 398 23.67 -11.78 -3.67
CA THR A 398 23.11 -12.99 -4.28
C THR A 398 21.77 -13.40 -3.66
N GLU A 399 21.34 -12.71 -2.60
CA GLU A 399 20.10 -12.99 -1.88
C GLU A 399 19.29 -11.70 -1.71
N THR A 400 17.96 -11.85 -1.68
CA THR A 400 17.04 -10.77 -1.36
C THR A 400 16.65 -10.82 0.12
N ALA A 401 17.19 -9.90 0.93
CA ALA A 401 16.97 -9.89 2.36
C ALA A 401 17.18 -8.51 3.00
N LEU A 402 16.42 -8.22 4.06
CA LEU A 402 16.64 -7.08 4.93
C LEU A 402 17.83 -7.37 5.85
N ARG A 403 18.91 -6.60 5.73
CA ARG A 403 20.20 -6.87 6.41
C ARG A 403 20.38 -6.04 7.68
N SER A 404 19.94 -4.79 7.68
CA SER A 404 20.12 -3.91 8.83
C SER A 404 18.97 -2.91 8.93
N VAL A 405 18.67 -2.51 10.18
CA VAL A 405 17.72 -1.43 10.49
C VAL A 405 18.35 -0.59 11.59
N LYS A 406 18.35 0.73 11.43
CA LYS A 406 18.88 1.70 12.38
C LYS A 406 17.93 2.88 12.52
N GLU A 407 17.78 3.40 13.72
CA GLU A 407 17.05 4.65 14.00
C GLU A 407 18.08 5.74 14.37
N PRO A 408 18.69 6.42 13.39
CA PRO A 408 19.71 7.46 13.66
C PRO A 408 19.12 8.71 14.33
N SER A 409 17.82 8.96 14.16
CA SER A 409 17.11 10.08 14.75
C SER A 409 15.69 9.64 15.06
N LYS A 410 15.07 10.25 16.06
CA LYS A 410 13.75 9.86 16.54
C LYS A 410 12.76 9.79 15.39
N CYS A 411 12.16 8.62 15.18
CA CYS A 411 11.14 8.36 14.16
C CYS A 411 11.60 8.50 12.70
N GLN A 412 12.92 8.47 12.48
CA GLN A 412 13.55 8.34 11.17
C GLN A 412 14.38 7.06 11.14
N TYR A 413 14.08 6.20 10.18
CA TYR A 413 14.69 4.89 10.07
C TYR A 413 15.53 4.78 8.80
N ILE A 414 16.66 4.08 8.90
CA ILE A 414 17.49 3.70 7.75
C ILE A 414 17.58 2.18 7.73
N MET A 415 17.30 1.60 6.59
CA MET A 415 17.36 0.16 6.36
C MET A 415 18.34 -0.16 5.24
N ASP A 416 19.10 -1.25 5.41
CA ASP A 416 19.93 -1.81 4.34
C ASP A 416 19.24 -3.05 3.80
N PHE A 417 18.82 -2.98 2.53
CA PHE A 417 18.15 -4.07 1.83
C PHE A 417 19.09 -4.63 0.77
N GLN A 418 19.45 -5.90 0.89
CA GLN A 418 20.28 -6.58 -0.10
C GLN A 418 19.39 -7.27 -1.12
N THR A 419 19.73 -7.15 -2.41
CA THR A 419 19.00 -7.84 -3.48
C THR A 419 19.84 -7.96 -4.75
N PRO A 420 19.72 -9.05 -5.55
CA PRO A 420 20.44 -9.19 -6.81
C PRO A 420 20.14 -8.10 -7.81
N VAL A 421 18.92 -7.57 -7.83
CA VAL A 421 18.52 -6.56 -8.83
C VAL A 421 19.16 -5.19 -8.62
N ALA A 422 19.71 -4.95 -7.43
CA ALA A 422 20.52 -3.77 -7.14
C ALA A 422 21.95 -3.88 -7.68
N CYS A 423 22.37 -5.05 -8.16
CA CYS A 423 23.67 -5.23 -8.80
C CYS A 423 23.75 -4.47 -10.12
N GLN A 424 24.87 -3.78 -10.31
CA GLN A 424 25.17 -3.00 -11.51
C GLN A 424 26.52 -3.45 -12.08
N PRO A 425 26.66 -3.50 -13.42
CA PRO A 425 27.93 -3.84 -14.04
C PRO A 425 28.97 -2.79 -13.67
N VAL A 426 30.08 -3.22 -13.08
CA VAL A 426 31.21 -2.33 -12.84
C VAL A 426 31.96 -2.21 -14.16
N LEU A 427 32.08 -1.00 -14.70
CA LEU A 427 33.04 -0.72 -15.76
C LEU A 427 34.41 -1.07 -15.20
N LYS A 428 35.03 -2.16 -15.69
CA LYS A 428 36.39 -2.55 -15.32
C LYS A 428 37.30 -1.36 -15.60
N GLN A 429 37.61 -0.56 -14.58
CA GLN A 429 38.79 0.28 -14.65
C GLN A 429 39.97 -0.68 -14.62
N GLN A 430 40.52 -0.95 -15.80
CA GLN A 430 41.86 -1.51 -15.91
C GLN A 430 42.79 -0.52 -15.20
N GLY A 431 43.13 -0.82 -13.95
CA GLY A 431 43.77 0.18 -13.11
C GLY A 431 44.35 -0.42 -11.85
N ILE A 432 45.60 -0.88 -11.98
CA ILE A 432 46.61 -0.93 -10.90
C ILE A 432 46.44 -2.11 -9.93
N HIS A 433 46.74 -3.31 -10.41
CA HIS A 433 47.28 -4.35 -9.53
C HIS A 433 48.69 -3.91 -9.12
N SER A 434 48.87 -3.38 -7.91
CA SER A 434 50.21 -3.00 -7.44
C SER A 434 50.98 -4.23 -6.94
N GLU A 435 51.54 -4.98 -7.89
CA GLU A 435 52.91 -5.47 -7.73
C GLU A 435 53.93 -4.60 -8.49
N LEU A 436 53.46 -3.59 -9.26
CA LEU A 436 54.29 -2.69 -10.08
C LEU A 436 54.32 -1.24 -9.59
#